data_AF-A0A1J4K016-F1
#
_entry.id   AF-A0A1J4K016-F1
#
_cell.length_a   1.000
_cell.length_b   1.000
_cell.length_c   1.000
_cell.angle_alpha   90.00
_cell.angle_beta   90.00
_cell.angle_gamma   90.00
#
_symmetry.space_group_name_H-M   'P 1'
#
loop_
_entity.id
_entity.type
_entity.pdbx_description
1 polymer ?
#
loop_
_entity_poly.entity_id
_entity_poly.type
_entity_poly.pdbx_seq_one_letter_code
_entity_poly.pdbx_strand_id
1 'polypeptide(L)'
;MTDETLKVYSELKAKATALIKQRGPSLLQTSNPPQEPTPVRSEQDRLKELIKKLFADKTQLKNELDKEVSAHNEDISKLTEEYNNLKNEFSTLAENIANKPPEASPEQIEQIEKLNNKIGDIQQTIRKVKNDINEAQISHEVLRKQSEQYKLRVDQLQEDLLSADSNQQDLAKLKTNLSKIDDEIREKSREITQREAAIQWNQHEISKITQQINQLTSHQSTFSIVKSDPIQINQPVFNFDENAHKIYTEIQEIEGNLQNNRKLDDSSLADFILSLPEKIRFYESENQKLMQQSAKYRRNFAKLKGVKVNDESKKGPSPESLKNAAQKLMAINKEKTEAIKKLKSIVTRQHEALQKVIGSPSTNTALSLSMRNVFHQLRTCNRSERKALCAQGVRILDAMLGIRI
;
A
#
# COMPACT_ATOMS: atom_id res chain seq x y z
N MET A 1 5.59 74.13 35.23
CA MET A 1 6.35 75.29 34.74
C MET A 1 7.65 74.77 34.15
N THR A 2 7.89 75.08 32.89
CA THR A 2 8.85 74.45 31.98
C THR A 2 10.31 74.82 32.31
N ASP A 3 11.21 73.85 32.14
CA ASP A 3 12.66 73.88 32.40
C ASP A 3 13.40 75.06 31.69
N GLU A 4 12.77 75.67 30.69
CA GLU A 4 13.29 76.84 29.97
C GLU A 4 13.25 78.14 30.79
N THR A 5 12.29 78.34 31.71
CA THR A 5 12.22 79.59 32.49
C THR A 5 13.30 79.67 33.57
N LEU A 6 13.74 78.53 34.11
CA LEU A 6 14.87 78.44 35.04
C LEU A 6 16.21 78.74 34.35
N LYS A 7 16.34 78.37 33.08
CA LYS A 7 17.54 78.63 32.27
C LYS A 7 17.68 80.13 31.93
N VAL A 8 16.57 80.79 31.56
CA VAL A 8 16.56 82.25 31.29
C VAL A 8 16.83 83.07 32.56
N TYR A 9 16.30 82.66 33.72
CA TYR A 9 16.52 83.38 34.99
C TYR A 9 17.98 83.31 35.46
N SER A 10 18.64 82.16 35.25
CA SER A 10 20.05 81.98 35.63
C SER A 10 21.01 82.77 34.72
N GLU A 11 20.73 82.86 33.41
CA GLU A 11 21.49 83.70 32.47
C GLU A 11 21.33 85.21 32.75
N LEU A 12 20.13 85.68 33.12
CA LEU A 12 19.92 87.09 33.49
C LEU A 12 20.68 87.46 34.77
N LYS A 13 20.67 86.56 35.77
CA LYS A 13 21.40 86.75 37.03
C LYS A 13 22.93 86.80 36.80
N ALA A 14 23.46 85.97 35.89
CA ALA A 14 24.87 86.00 35.51
C ALA A 14 25.25 87.32 34.81
N LYS A 15 24.40 87.85 33.91
CA LYS A 15 24.62 89.14 33.23
C LYS A 15 24.54 90.34 34.18
N ALA A 16 23.59 90.36 35.12
CA ALA A 16 23.48 91.41 36.13
C ALA A 16 24.70 91.44 37.07
N THR A 17 25.26 90.29 37.41
CA THR A 17 26.44 90.18 38.28
C THR A 17 27.73 90.60 37.55
N ALA A 18 27.80 90.42 36.23
CA ALA A 18 28.93 90.88 35.41
C ALA A 18 28.96 92.40 35.24
N LEU A 19 27.80 93.07 35.16
CA LEU A 19 27.71 94.54 35.03
C LEU A 19 28.05 95.29 36.33
N ILE A 20 27.85 94.67 37.50
CA ILE A 20 28.17 95.27 38.82
C ILE A 20 29.67 95.19 39.13
N LYS A 21 30.43 94.31 38.47
CA LYS A 21 31.88 94.12 38.69
C LYS A 21 32.78 94.99 37.80
N GLN A 22 32.23 95.76 36.86
CA GLN A 22 32.98 96.58 35.89
C GLN A 22 32.91 98.09 36.14
N ARG A 23 32.48 98.53 37.32
CA ARG A 23 32.44 99.96 37.71
C ARG A 23 33.13 100.18 39.06
N GLY A 24 34.44 99.95 39.07
CA GLY A 24 35.36 100.42 40.11
C GLY A 24 35.97 101.76 39.69
N PRO A 25 35.88 102.83 40.50
CA PRO A 25 36.29 104.18 40.11
C PRO A 25 37.81 104.36 40.25
N SER A 26 38.47 104.71 39.15
CA SER A 26 39.80 105.34 39.16
C SER A 26 39.60 106.84 39.01
N LEU A 27 39.72 107.59 40.11
CA LEU A 27 40.03 109.02 40.10
C LEU A 27 40.61 109.37 41.47
N LEU A 28 41.92 109.64 41.49
CA LEU A 28 42.59 110.70 42.26
C LEU A 28 44.11 110.50 42.10
N GLN A 29 44.63 110.94 40.94
CA GLN A 29 46.01 111.35 40.80
C GLN A 29 46.04 112.87 41.02
N THR A 30 46.67 113.31 42.10
CA THR A 30 47.18 114.69 42.21
C THR A 30 48.67 114.62 42.54
N SER A 31 49.47 114.90 41.52
CA SER A 31 50.70 115.71 41.52
C SER A 31 51.73 115.56 42.65
N ASN A 32 52.91 115.05 42.29
CA ASN A 32 54.22 115.54 42.72
C ASN A 32 54.74 116.54 41.65
N PRO A 33 55.86 117.27 41.82
CA PRO A 33 56.52 117.89 42.99
C PRO A 33 56.88 119.36 42.57
N PRO A 34 58.00 120.06 42.87
CA PRO A 34 59.02 120.00 43.93
C PRO A 34 59.36 121.40 44.53
N GLN A 35 60.39 121.40 45.40
CA GLN A 35 61.45 122.43 45.51
C GLN A 35 61.27 123.62 46.48
N GLU A 36 61.96 123.50 47.63
CA GLU A 36 62.86 124.55 48.15
C GLU A 36 63.70 125.16 47.00
N PRO A 37 64.06 126.47 46.99
CA PRO A 37 64.59 127.22 48.14
C PRO A 37 64.08 128.67 48.29
N THR A 38 64.28 129.25 49.47
CA THR A 38 64.23 130.69 49.79
C THR A 38 65.19 131.51 48.90
N PRO A 39 65.04 132.85 48.68
CA PRO A 39 64.54 133.86 49.62
C PRO A 39 63.56 134.96 49.09
N VAL A 40 62.67 135.40 49.99
CA VAL A 40 62.06 136.74 50.19
C VAL A 40 61.50 137.51 48.97
N ARG A 41 60.17 137.41 48.76
CA ARG A 41 59.30 138.39 48.05
C ARG A 41 57.96 138.55 48.80
N SER A 42 57.46 139.77 48.91
CA SER A 42 56.38 140.21 49.82
C SER A 42 54.98 139.61 49.55
N GLU A 43 54.24 139.27 50.60
CA GLU A 43 52.91 138.62 50.61
C GLU A 43 51.81 139.31 49.76
N GLN A 44 51.96 140.60 49.44
CA GLN A 44 50.98 141.36 48.66
C GLN A 44 50.78 140.85 47.22
N ASP A 45 51.83 140.34 46.57
CA ASP A 45 51.70 139.85 45.19
C ASP A 45 50.99 138.50 45.14
N ARG A 46 51.21 137.63 46.14
CA ARG A 46 50.47 136.38 46.30
C ARG A 46 48.97 136.63 46.48
N LEU A 47 48.60 137.66 47.25
CA LEU A 47 47.19 137.99 47.49
C LEU A 47 46.49 138.52 46.22
N LYS A 48 47.16 139.36 45.42
CA LYS A 48 46.61 139.85 44.14
C LYS A 48 46.41 138.72 43.13
N GLU A 49 47.33 137.79 43.08
CA GLU A 49 47.26 136.63 42.20
C GLU A 49 46.13 135.68 42.63
N LEU A 50 45.92 135.52 43.94
CA LEU A 50 44.80 134.75 44.51
C LEU A 50 43.43 135.38 44.23
N ILE A 51 43.30 136.71 44.32
CA ILE A 51 42.05 137.42 43.99
C ILE A 51 41.72 137.29 42.50
N LYS A 52 42.72 137.42 41.61
CA LYS A 52 42.52 137.20 40.17
C LYS A 52 42.07 135.77 39.87
N LYS A 53 42.67 134.79 40.55
CA LYS A 53 42.29 133.38 40.42
C LYS A 53 40.87 133.14 40.91
N LEU A 54 40.49 133.67 42.09
CA LEU A 54 39.12 133.56 42.60
C LEU A 54 38.07 134.23 41.71
N PHE A 55 38.41 135.35 41.05
CA PHE A 55 37.50 135.98 40.08
C PHE A 55 37.36 135.15 38.80
N ALA A 56 38.46 134.59 38.30
CA ALA A 56 38.43 133.68 37.15
C ALA A 56 37.60 132.43 37.50
N ASP A 57 37.84 131.82 38.66
CA ASP A 57 37.10 130.66 39.17
C ASP A 57 35.62 130.98 39.33
N LYS A 58 35.25 132.13 39.91
CA LYS A 58 33.85 132.58 40.01
C LYS A 58 33.18 132.74 38.65
N THR A 59 33.90 133.28 37.67
CA THR A 59 33.38 133.49 36.32
C THR A 59 33.23 132.16 35.59
N GLN A 60 34.18 131.24 35.78
CA GLN A 60 34.13 129.89 35.24
C GLN A 60 32.97 129.08 35.85
N LEU A 61 32.84 129.07 37.18
CA LEU A 61 31.74 128.42 37.90
C LEU A 61 30.37 128.95 37.48
N LYS A 62 30.25 130.27 37.24
CA LYS A 62 29.01 130.85 36.72
C LYS A 62 28.69 130.34 35.32
N ASN A 63 29.68 130.31 34.42
CA ASN A 63 29.50 129.79 33.07
C ASN A 63 29.20 128.28 33.06
N GLU A 64 29.79 127.50 33.97
CA GLU A 64 29.49 126.09 34.17
C GLU A 64 28.06 125.89 34.68
N LEU A 65 27.62 126.71 35.64
CA LEU A 65 26.25 126.68 36.16
C LEU A 65 25.22 127.06 35.08
N ASP A 66 25.48 128.11 34.29
CA ASP A 66 24.58 128.54 33.22
C ASP A 66 24.49 127.48 32.11
N LYS A 67 25.59 126.76 31.82
CA LYS A 67 25.58 125.60 30.91
C LYS A 67 24.79 124.43 31.48
N GLU A 68 24.97 124.10 32.76
CA GLU A 68 24.24 123.02 33.42
C GLU A 68 22.73 123.30 33.50
N VAL A 69 22.35 124.54 33.81
CA VAL A 69 20.94 124.98 33.79
C VAL A 69 20.35 124.89 32.39
N SER A 70 21.12 125.25 31.36
CA SER A 70 20.66 125.13 29.97
C SER A 70 20.47 123.67 29.57
N ALA A 71 21.41 122.78 29.92
CA ALA A 71 21.30 121.35 29.68
C ALA A 71 20.10 120.73 30.41
N HIS A 72 19.89 121.08 31.69
CA HIS A 72 18.72 120.61 32.44
C HIS A 72 17.40 121.08 31.85
N ASN A 73 17.30 122.31 31.36
CA ASN A 73 16.07 122.78 30.70
C ASN A 73 15.80 122.04 29.39
N GLU A 74 16.85 121.67 28.65
CA GLU A 74 16.74 120.84 27.45
C GLU A 74 16.24 119.42 27.80
N ASP A 75 16.78 118.81 28.85
CA ASP A 75 16.35 117.51 29.35
C ASP A 75 14.90 117.52 29.84
N ILE A 76 14.48 118.56 30.56
CA ILE A 76 13.08 118.75 30.98
C ILE A 76 12.15 118.83 29.76
N SER A 77 12.58 119.54 28.71
CA SER A 77 11.80 119.67 27.48
C SER A 77 11.63 118.31 26.79
N LYS A 78 12.72 117.54 26.65
CA LYS A 78 12.70 116.18 26.09
C LYS A 78 11.80 115.24 26.90
N LEU A 79 11.94 115.22 28.23
CA LEU A 79 11.10 114.40 29.11
C LEU A 79 9.62 114.79 29.02
N THR A 80 9.33 116.07 28.83
CA THR A 80 7.95 116.55 28.65
C THR A 80 7.37 116.07 27.32
N GLU A 81 8.16 116.08 26.24
CA GLU A 81 7.75 115.51 24.95
C GLU A 81 7.54 113.99 25.03
N GLU A 82 8.46 113.26 25.66
CA GLU A 82 8.32 111.81 25.89
C GLU A 82 7.07 111.46 26.70
N TYR A 83 6.80 112.23 27.77
CA TYR A 83 5.59 112.06 28.57
C TYR A 83 4.31 112.27 27.73
N ASN A 84 4.29 113.31 26.90
CA ASN A 84 3.15 113.59 26.04
C ASN A 84 2.96 112.50 24.97
N ASN A 85 4.04 111.99 24.39
CA ASN A 85 4.00 110.88 23.44
C ASN A 85 3.46 109.60 24.09
N LEU A 86 3.96 109.26 25.28
CA LEU A 86 3.51 108.07 26.02
C LEU A 86 2.03 108.19 26.43
N LYS A 87 1.59 109.40 26.81
CA LYS A 87 0.18 109.67 27.11
C LYS A 87 -0.73 109.47 25.88
N ASN A 88 -0.26 109.85 24.70
CA ASN A 88 -0.96 109.63 23.44
C ASN A 88 -0.99 108.14 23.05
N GLU A 89 0.12 107.42 23.22
CA GLU A 89 0.18 105.96 23.01
C GLU A 89 -0.75 105.21 23.96
N PHE A 90 -0.79 105.62 25.23
CA PHE A 90 -1.71 105.03 26.20
C PHE A 90 -3.18 105.28 25.84
N SER A 91 -3.50 106.49 25.38
CA SER A 91 -4.86 106.85 24.99
C SER A 91 -5.31 106.06 23.75
N THR A 92 -4.45 105.94 22.73
CA THR A 92 -4.74 105.13 21.53
C THR A 92 -4.85 103.65 21.86
N LEU A 93 -4.05 103.12 22.78
CA LEU A 93 -4.17 101.74 23.25
C LEU A 93 -5.47 101.50 24.03
N ALA A 94 -5.83 102.42 24.93
CA ALA A 94 -7.07 102.35 25.68
C ALA A 94 -8.30 102.40 24.77
N GLU A 95 -8.28 103.26 23.75
CA GLU A 95 -9.33 103.36 22.74
C GLU A 95 -9.40 102.10 21.86
N ASN A 96 -8.26 101.54 21.46
CA ASN A 96 -8.20 100.27 20.74
C ASN A 96 -8.72 99.07 21.56
N ILE A 97 -8.53 99.08 22.89
CA ILE A 97 -9.06 98.06 23.79
C ILE A 97 -10.55 98.26 24.01
N ALA A 98 -11.02 99.50 24.18
CA ALA A 98 -12.43 99.82 24.33
C ALA A 98 -13.26 99.53 23.06
N ASN A 99 -12.64 99.69 21.88
CA ASN A 99 -13.26 99.41 20.58
C ASN A 99 -13.15 97.94 20.14
N LYS A 100 -12.42 97.09 20.89
CA LYS A 100 -12.46 95.63 20.66
C LYS A 100 -13.73 95.06 21.29
N PRO A 101 -14.60 94.35 20.53
CA PRO A 101 -15.76 93.72 21.10
C PRO A 101 -15.34 92.66 22.15
N PRO A 102 -16.10 92.47 23.25
CA PRO A 102 -15.76 91.53 24.32
C PRO A 102 -15.85 90.05 23.93
N GLU A 103 -16.45 89.73 22.78
CA GLU A 103 -16.71 88.38 22.30
C GLU A 103 -16.05 88.11 20.95
N ALA A 104 -15.73 86.83 20.70
CA ALA A 104 -15.18 86.35 19.44
C ALA A 104 -16.02 86.86 18.26
N SER A 105 -15.34 87.29 17.19
CA SER A 105 -16.03 87.80 15.98
C SER A 105 -17.01 86.74 15.45
N PRO A 106 -18.19 87.13 14.94
CA PRO A 106 -19.12 86.22 14.27
C PRO A 106 -18.46 85.34 13.20
N GLU A 107 -17.45 85.88 12.51
CA GLU A 107 -16.67 85.16 11.50
C GLU A 107 -15.80 84.03 12.11
N GLN A 108 -15.26 84.26 13.31
CA GLN A 108 -14.49 83.24 14.04
C GLN A 108 -15.41 82.11 14.51
N ILE A 109 -16.62 82.45 14.96
CA ILE A 109 -17.65 81.47 15.35
C ILE A 109 -18.06 80.63 14.13
N GLU A 110 -18.30 81.26 12.98
CA GLU A 110 -18.64 80.56 11.74
C GLU A 110 -17.50 79.64 11.24
N GLN A 111 -16.24 80.07 11.39
CA GLN A 111 -15.08 79.22 11.08
C GLN A 111 -14.97 78.01 12.01
N ILE A 112 -15.23 78.21 13.32
CA ILE A 112 -15.26 77.11 14.30
C ILE A 112 -16.38 76.12 13.95
N GLU A 113 -17.56 76.60 13.56
CA GLU A 113 -18.68 75.74 13.15
C GLU A 113 -18.35 74.95 11.87
N LYS A 114 -17.74 75.59 10.86
CA LYS A 114 -17.22 74.91 9.66
C LYS A 114 -16.19 73.83 9.99
N LEU A 115 -15.28 74.08 10.93
CA LEU A 115 -14.30 73.10 11.39
C LEU A 115 -14.96 71.95 12.15
N ASN A 116 -15.93 72.24 13.01
CA ASN A 116 -16.70 71.22 13.72
C ASN A 116 -17.47 70.31 12.75
N ASN A 117 -18.06 70.87 11.70
CA ASN A 117 -18.73 70.08 10.66
C ASN A 117 -17.74 69.17 9.93
N LYS A 118 -16.56 69.68 9.54
CA LYS A 118 -15.50 68.85 8.94
C LYS A 118 -15.01 67.74 9.88
N ILE A 119 -14.88 68.03 11.17
CA ILE A 119 -14.52 67.02 12.18
C ILE A 119 -15.63 65.96 12.26
N GLY A 120 -16.89 66.36 12.24
CA GLY A 120 -18.04 65.45 12.19
C GLY A 120 -18.00 64.52 10.97
N ASP A 121 -17.76 65.06 9.78
CA ASP A 121 -17.68 64.30 8.53
C ASP A 121 -16.49 63.32 8.52
N ILE A 122 -15.32 63.77 9.01
CA ILE A 122 -14.14 62.92 9.16
C ILE A 122 -14.43 61.79 10.14
N GLN A 123 -15.08 62.07 11.27
CA GLN A 123 -15.46 61.05 12.25
C GLN A 123 -16.44 60.03 11.66
N GLN A 124 -17.42 60.45 10.85
CA GLN A 124 -18.30 59.51 10.15
C GLN A 124 -17.54 58.66 9.14
N THR A 125 -16.60 59.25 8.40
CA THR A 125 -15.75 58.55 7.43
C THR A 125 -14.87 57.51 8.14
N ILE A 126 -14.27 57.86 9.28
CA ILE A 126 -13.50 56.93 10.12
C ILE A 126 -14.37 55.75 10.57
N ARG A 127 -15.62 56.00 10.99
CA ARG A 127 -16.54 54.92 11.38
C ARG A 127 -16.86 53.98 10.22
N LYS A 128 -17.13 54.53 9.01
CA LYS A 128 -17.37 53.73 7.80
C LYS A 128 -16.16 52.86 7.45
N VAL A 129 -14.99 53.48 7.34
CA VAL A 129 -13.74 52.75 7.02
C VAL A 129 -13.44 51.66 8.05
N LYS A 130 -13.70 51.92 9.34
CA LYS A 130 -13.53 50.91 10.39
C LYS A 130 -14.48 49.72 10.21
N ASN A 131 -15.72 49.96 9.82
CA ASN A 131 -16.66 48.89 9.53
C ASN A 131 -16.25 48.10 8.29
N ASP A 132 -15.83 48.79 7.22
CA ASP A 132 -15.35 48.16 5.99
C ASP A 132 -14.11 47.28 6.24
N ILE A 133 -13.19 47.72 7.10
CA ILE A 133 -12.04 46.92 7.55
C ILE A 133 -12.48 45.66 8.27
N ASN A 134 -13.44 45.76 9.19
CA ASN A 134 -13.95 44.61 9.92
C ASN A 134 -14.64 43.60 8.98
N GLU A 135 -15.45 44.08 8.04
CA GLU A 135 -16.09 43.23 7.03
C GLU A 135 -15.05 42.54 6.13
N ALA A 136 -14.03 43.28 5.68
CA ALA A 136 -12.93 42.72 4.91
C ALA A 136 -12.14 41.65 5.69
N GLN A 137 -11.90 41.86 6.98
CA GLN A 137 -11.25 40.86 7.85
C GLN A 137 -12.09 39.59 7.98
N ILE A 138 -13.41 39.72 8.17
CA ILE A 138 -14.31 38.57 8.23
C ILE A 138 -14.30 37.82 6.89
N SER A 139 -14.42 38.52 5.78
CA SER A 139 -14.38 37.94 4.42
C SER A 139 -13.07 37.21 4.17
N HIS A 140 -11.93 37.80 4.55
CA HIS A 140 -10.62 37.18 4.44
C HIS A 140 -10.53 35.88 5.25
N GLU A 141 -11.05 35.85 6.48
CA GLU A 141 -11.05 34.65 7.32
C GLU A 141 -11.92 33.53 6.74
N VAL A 142 -13.07 33.88 6.13
CA VAL A 142 -13.92 32.91 5.42
C VAL A 142 -13.18 32.31 4.22
N LEU A 143 -12.57 33.16 3.38
CA LEU A 143 -11.81 32.72 2.21
C LEU A 143 -10.62 31.84 2.61
N ARG A 144 -9.93 32.19 3.70
CA ARG A 144 -8.83 31.39 4.27
C ARG A 144 -9.31 29.98 4.63
N LYS A 145 -10.42 29.86 5.35
CA LYS A 145 -11.02 28.56 5.72
C LYS A 145 -11.49 27.77 4.51
N GLN A 146 -12.08 28.43 3.51
CA GLN A 146 -12.48 27.77 2.27
C GLN A 146 -11.26 27.23 1.51
N SER A 147 -10.17 28.00 1.44
CA SER A 147 -8.90 27.56 0.84
C SER A 147 -8.33 26.32 1.54
N GLU A 148 -8.35 26.29 2.88
CA GLU A 148 -7.93 25.12 3.68
C GLU A 148 -8.81 23.89 3.41
N GLN A 149 -10.14 24.06 3.30
CA GLN A 149 -11.05 22.97 2.95
C GLN A 149 -10.79 22.42 1.55
N TYR A 150 -10.54 23.28 0.57
CA TYR A 150 -10.20 22.85 -0.79
C TYR A 150 -8.87 22.10 -0.82
N LYS A 151 -7.86 22.56 -0.07
CA LYS A 151 -6.58 21.85 0.05
C LYS A 151 -6.78 20.44 0.60
N LEU A 152 -7.52 20.29 1.71
CA LEU A 152 -7.82 18.98 2.29
C LEU A 152 -8.60 18.08 1.33
N ARG A 153 -9.53 18.65 0.55
CA ARG A 153 -10.26 17.90 -0.48
C ARG A 153 -9.35 17.42 -1.61
N VAL A 154 -8.39 18.24 -2.04
CA VAL A 154 -7.39 17.86 -3.04
C VAL A 154 -6.51 16.72 -2.52
N ASP A 155 -6.03 16.82 -1.29
CA ASP A 155 -5.20 15.76 -0.67
C ASP A 155 -5.97 14.42 -0.61
N GLN A 156 -7.24 14.45 -0.19
CA GLN A 156 -8.11 13.27 -0.18
C GLN A 156 -8.30 12.66 -1.59
N LEU A 157 -8.51 13.49 -2.60
CA LEU A 157 -8.68 13.04 -3.98
C LEU A 157 -7.39 12.44 -4.56
N GLN A 158 -6.21 12.92 -4.14
CA GLN A 158 -4.93 12.32 -4.51
C GLN A 158 -4.77 10.93 -3.89
N GLU A 159 -5.16 10.75 -2.63
CA GLU A 159 -5.15 9.43 -1.97
C GLU A 159 -6.14 8.45 -2.61
N ASP A 160 -7.35 8.92 -2.97
CA ASP A 160 -8.33 8.13 -3.71
C ASP A 160 -7.78 7.68 -5.08
N LEU A 161 -7.04 8.55 -5.77
CA LEU A 161 -6.43 8.25 -7.07
C LEU A 161 -5.32 7.20 -6.96
N LEU A 162 -4.44 7.32 -5.95
CA LEU A 162 -3.42 6.30 -5.65
C LEU A 162 -4.06 4.94 -5.33
N SER A 163 -5.16 4.95 -4.58
CA SER A 163 -5.92 3.74 -4.26
C SER A 163 -6.56 3.12 -5.52
N ALA A 164 -7.05 3.94 -6.44
CA ALA A 164 -7.59 3.48 -7.72
C ALA A 164 -6.51 2.83 -8.60
N ASP A 165 -5.31 3.40 -8.65
CA ASP A 165 -4.17 2.83 -9.39
C ASP A 165 -3.76 1.46 -8.83
N SER A 166 -3.72 1.32 -7.51
CA SER A 166 -3.47 0.03 -6.84
C SER A 166 -4.53 -1.01 -7.22
N ASN A 167 -5.82 -0.63 -7.17
CA ASN A 167 -6.92 -1.49 -7.57
C ASN A 167 -6.83 -1.90 -9.06
N GLN A 168 -6.37 -1.00 -9.93
CA GLN A 168 -6.15 -1.31 -11.34
C GLN A 168 -5.04 -2.35 -11.54
N GLN A 169 -3.96 -2.27 -10.77
CA GLN A 169 -2.91 -3.28 -10.80
C GLN A 169 -3.42 -4.65 -10.33
N ASP A 170 -4.22 -4.69 -9.27
CA ASP A 170 -4.81 -5.94 -8.77
C ASP A 170 -5.81 -6.54 -9.75
N LEU A 171 -6.58 -5.72 -10.46
CA LEU A 171 -7.45 -6.15 -11.55
C LEU A 171 -6.65 -6.77 -12.70
N ALA A 172 -5.49 -6.20 -13.05
CA ALA A 172 -4.60 -6.78 -14.06
C ALA A 172 -4.06 -8.15 -13.61
N LYS A 173 -3.65 -8.29 -12.34
CA LYS A 173 -3.24 -9.59 -11.77
C LYS A 173 -4.38 -10.61 -11.83
N LEU A 174 -5.60 -10.23 -11.46
CA LEU A 174 -6.77 -11.10 -11.52
C LEU A 174 -7.08 -11.54 -12.95
N LYS A 175 -7.00 -10.64 -13.94
CA LYS A 175 -7.16 -10.99 -15.36
C LYS A 175 -6.14 -12.02 -15.83
N THR A 176 -4.87 -11.85 -15.46
CA THR A 176 -3.84 -12.84 -15.84
C THR A 176 -4.04 -14.20 -15.17
N ASN A 177 -4.47 -14.21 -13.90
CA ASN A 177 -4.81 -15.46 -13.21
C ASN A 177 -6.04 -16.16 -13.82
N LEU A 178 -7.06 -15.39 -14.21
CA LEU A 178 -8.23 -15.91 -14.91
C LEU A 178 -7.83 -16.60 -16.23
N SER A 179 -6.99 -15.94 -17.03
CA SER A 179 -6.48 -16.51 -18.29
C SER A 179 -5.75 -17.83 -18.07
N LYS A 180 -4.93 -17.94 -17.01
CA LYS A 180 -4.23 -19.19 -16.68
C LYS A 180 -5.20 -20.31 -16.32
N ILE A 181 -6.25 -20.01 -15.57
CA ILE A 181 -7.28 -20.99 -15.20
C ILE A 181 -8.06 -21.43 -16.44
N ASP A 182 -8.42 -20.50 -17.33
CA ASP A 182 -9.09 -20.83 -18.60
C ASP A 182 -8.23 -21.75 -19.48
N ASP A 183 -6.93 -21.51 -19.55
CA ASP A 183 -5.99 -22.38 -20.26
C ASP A 183 -5.91 -23.78 -19.61
N GLU A 184 -5.88 -23.85 -18.27
CA GLU A 184 -5.91 -25.13 -17.54
C GLU A 184 -7.22 -25.90 -17.79
N ILE A 185 -8.36 -25.23 -17.81
CA ILE A 185 -9.66 -25.83 -18.14
C ILE A 185 -9.65 -26.39 -19.56
N ARG A 186 -9.12 -25.65 -20.53
CA ARG A 186 -8.99 -26.10 -21.92
C ARG A 186 -8.13 -27.35 -22.02
N GLU A 187 -7.00 -27.37 -21.31
CA GLU A 187 -6.10 -28.52 -21.32
C GLU A 187 -6.74 -29.75 -20.68
N LYS A 188 -7.40 -29.57 -19.53
CA LYS A 188 -8.15 -30.67 -18.88
C LYS A 188 -9.29 -31.19 -19.76
N SER A 189 -9.96 -30.32 -20.50
CA SER A 189 -11.01 -30.72 -21.45
C SER A 189 -10.44 -31.56 -22.60
N ARG A 190 -9.24 -31.23 -23.10
CA ARG A 190 -8.53 -32.05 -24.10
C ARG A 190 -8.14 -33.41 -23.53
N GLU A 191 -7.60 -33.46 -22.31
CA GLU A 191 -7.27 -34.71 -21.63
C GLU A 191 -8.51 -35.61 -21.46
N ILE A 192 -9.67 -35.04 -21.12
CA ILE A 192 -10.94 -35.77 -21.01
C ILE A 192 -11.33 -36.35 -22.37
N THR A 193 -11.34 -35.52 -23.43
CA THR A 193 -11.70 -35.96 -24.79
C THR A 193 -10.80 -37.10 -25.27
N GLN A 194 -9.50 -37.02 -24.99
CA GLN A 194 -8.55 -38.08 -25.33
C GLN A 194 -8.84 -39.38 -24.57
N ARG A 195 -9.19 -39.29 -23.28
CA ARG A 195 -9.57 -40.45 -22.47
C ARG A 195 -10.88 -41.08 -22.94
N GLU A 196 -11.86 -40.27 -23.33
CA GLU A 196 -13.11 -40.76 -23.91
C GLU A 196 -12.88 -41.55 -25.20
N ALA A 197 -12.04 -41.04 -26.10
CA ALA A 197 -11.64 -41.77 -27.30
C ALA A 197 -10.93 -43.10 -26.97
N ALA A 198 -10.06 -43.11 -25.95
CA ALA A 198 -9.41 -44.34 -25.50
C ALA A 198 -10.40 -45.34 -24.89
N ILE A 199 -11.44 -44.89 -24.17
CA ILE A 199 -12.52 -45.74 -23.66
C ILE A 199 -13.29 -46.38 -24.80
N GLN A 200 -13.67 -45.59 -25.82
CA GLN A 200 -14.38 -46.11 -27.00
C GLN A 200 -13.56 -47.16 -27.73
N TRP A 201 -12.26 -46.93 -27.91
CA TRP A 201 -11.35 -47.89 -28.54
C TRP A 201 -11.23 -49.19 -27.73
N ASN A 202 -11.05 -49.08 -26.40
CA ASN A 202 -11.02 -50.24 -25.52
C ASN A 202 -12.33 -51.03 -25.55
N GLN A 203 -13.47 -50.34 -25.60
CA GLN A 203 -14.79 -50.98 -25.67
C GLN A 203 -15.00 -51.72 -27.01
N HIS A 204 -14.49 -51.16 -28.11
CA HIS A 204 -14.45 -51.84 -29.40
C HIS A 204 -13.59 -53.13 -29.34
N GLU A 205 -12.38 -53.06 -28.77
CA GLU A 205 -11.53 -54.24 -28.63
C GLU A 205 -12.11 -55.30 -27.70
N ILE A 206 -12.73 -54.90 -26.58
CA ILE A 206 -13.48 -55.83 -25.72
C ILE A 206 -14.57 -56.51 -26.52
N SER A 207 -15.37 -55.76 -27.29
CA SER A 207 -16.46 -56.34 -28.10
C SER A 207 -15.94 -57.34 -29.13
N LYS A 208 -14.82 -57.03 -29.78
CA LYS A 208 -14.15 -57.94 -30.73
C LYS A 208 -13.67 -59.22 -30.06
N ILE A 209 -13.04 -59.13 -28.88
CA ILE A 209 -12.61 -60.31 -28.11
C ILE A 209 -13.82 -61.13 -27.66
N THR A 210 -14.89 -60.48 -27.18
CA THR A 210 -16.14 -61.15 -26.80
C THR A 210 -16.74 -61.90 -27.99
N GLN A 211 -16.75 -61.31 -29.19
CA GLN A 211 -17.19 -62.00 -30.41
C GLN A 211 -16.31 -63.21 -30.74
N GLN A 212 -14.98 -63.09 -30.63
CA GLN A 212 -14.07 -64.22 -30.83
C GLN A 212 -14.31 -65.35 -29.82
N ILE A 213 -14.51 -65.01 -28.53
CA ILE A 213 -14.86 -65.99 -27.50
C ILE A 213 -16.17 -66.68 -27.85
N ASN A 214 -17.23 -65.93 -28.20
CA ASN A 214 -18.52 -66.50 -28.56
C ASN A 214 -18.43 -67.42 -29.78
N GLN A 215 -17.62 -67.07 -30.79
CA GLN A 215 -17.33 -67.93 -31.93
C GLN A 215 -16.65 -69.23 -31.48
N LEU A 216 -15.59 -69.14 -30.66
CA LEU A 216 -14.90 -70.33 -30.12
C LEU A 216 -15.82 -71.21 -29.28
N THR A 217 -16.67 -70.63 -28.44
CA THR A 217 -17.66 -71.36 -27.64
C THR A 217 -18.71 -72.04 -28.52
N SER A 218 -19.18 -71.38 -29.58
CA SER A 218 -20.07 -72.00 -30.58
C SER A 218 -19.37 -73.13 -31.34
N HIS A 219 -18.07 -72.98 -31.63
CA HIS A 219 -17.27 -74.03 -32.24
C HIS A 219 -16.98 -75.21 -31.30
N GLN A 220 -17.02 -75.00 -29.99
CA GLN A 220 -16.96 -76.06 -28.98
C GLN A 220 -18.14 -77.03 -29.11
N SER A 221 -19.28 -76.60 -29.68
CA SER A 221 -20.39 -77.49 -30.03
C SER A 221 -20.13 -78.33 -31.29
N THR A 222 -19.30 -77.86 -32.22
CA THR A 222 -18.80 -78.65 -33.37
C THR A 222 -17.61 -79.53 -33.02
N PHE A 223 -16.77 -79.13 -32.07
CA PHE A 223 -15.87 -80.02 -31.34
C PHE A 223 -16.61 -80.59 -30.14
N SER A 224 -17.75 -81.23 -30.38
CA SER A 224 -18.13 -82.30 -29.48
C SER A 224 -16.95 -83.27 -29.51
N ILE A 225 -16.16 -83.28 -28.43
CA ILE A 225 -15.75 -84.56 -27.89
C ILE A 225 -17.10 -85.22 -27.66
N VAL A 226 -17.58 -85.93 -28.69
CA VAL A 226 -18.48 -87.04 -28.48
C VAL A 226 -17.77 -87.75 -27.35
N LYS A 227 -18.37 -87.77 -26.16
CA LYS A 227 -18.08 -88.81 -25.18
C LYS A 227 -18.46 -90.09 -25.90
N SER A 228 -17.59 -90.47 -26.83
CA SER A 228 -17.64 -91.70 -27.56
C SER A 228 -17.40 -92.68 -26.44
N ASP A 229 -18.29 -93.65 -26.31
CA ASP A 229 -18.08 -94.78 -25.42
C ASP A 229 -16.61 -95.19 -25.50
N PRO A 230 -15.97 -95.52 -24.36
CA PRO A 230 -14.54 -95.80 -24.33
C PRO A 230 -14.21 -96.73 -25.50
N ILE A 231 -13.45 -96.20 -26.47
CA ILE A 231 -13.03 -96.98 -27.62
C ILE A 231 -12.13 -98.05 -27.02
N GLN A 232 -12.68 -99.25 -26.83
CA GLN A 232 -11.88 -100.42 -26.53
C GLN A 232 -11.04 -100.66 -27.78
N ILE A 233 -9.81 -100.14 -27.74
CA ILE A 233 -8.76 -100.56 -28.65
C ILE A 233 -8.43 -101.99 -28.21
N ASN A 234 -9.20 -102.96 -28.71
CA ASN A 234 -8.73 -104.33 -28.78
C ASN A 234 -7.55 -104.27 -29.74
N GLN A 235 -6.34 -104.13 -29.17
CA GLN A 235 -5.13 -104.34 -29.93
C GLN A 235 -5.25 -105.75 -30.50
N PRO A 236 -5.20 -105.93 -31.83
CA PRO A 236 -4.94 -107.24 -32.40
C PRO A 236 -3.46 -107.51 -32.16
N VAL A 237 -3.10 -107.72 -30.89
CA VAL A 237 -1.91 -108.51 -30.58
C VAL A 237 -2.24 -109.84 -31.20
N PHE A 238 -1.45 -110.26 -32.19
CA PHE A 238 -1.50 -111.61 -32.75
C PHE A 238 -1.89 -112.56 -31.62
N ASN A 239 -3.05 -113.24 -31.75
CA ASN A 239 -3.61 -114.04 -30.66
C ASN A 239 -2.78 -115.31 -30.50
N PHE A 240 -1.57 -115.11 -30.00
CA PHE A 240 -0.53 -116.12 -29.84
C PHE A 240 -1.08 -117.23 -28.99
N ASP A 241 -1.82 -116.89 -27.93
CA ASP A 241 -2.44 -117.85 -27.03
C ASP A 241 -3.42 -118.75 -27.77
N GLU A 242 -4.31 -118.21 -28.62
CA GLU A 242 -5.28 -119.01 -29.36
C GLU A 242 -4.65 -119.85 -30.48
N ASN A 243 -3.66 -119.30 -31.20
CA ASN A 243 -2.96 -120.04 -32.26
C ASN A 243 -2.01 -121.09 -31.69
N ALA A 244 -1.33 -120.81 -30.58
CA ALA A 244 -0.54 -121.79 -29.85
C ALA A 244 -1.45 -122.87 -29.25
N HIS A 245 -2.63 -122.50 -28.75
CA HIS A 245 -3.64 -123.48 -28.34
C HIS A 245 -4.05 -124.38 -29.51
N LYS A 246 -4.38 -123.82 -30.68
CA LYS A 246 -4.75 -124.63 -31.86
C LYS A 246 -3.66 -125.60 -32.26
N ILE A 247 -2.41 -125.14 -32.32
CA ILE A 247 -1.26 -126.01 -32.62
C ILE A 247 -1.08 -127.08 -31.54
N TYR A 248 -1.24 -126.70 -30.26
CA TYR A 248 -1.14 -127.64 -29.15
C TYR A 248 -2.27 -128.67 -29.15
N THR A 249 -3.50 -128.28 -29.49
CA THR A 249 -4.64 -129.18 -29.67
C THR A 249 -4.44 -130.10 -30.86
N GLU A 250 -3.95 -129.61 -32.01
CA GLU A 250 -3.57 -130.45 -33.15
C GLU A 250 -2.51 -131.50 -32.73
N ILE A 251 -1.49 -131.09 -31.95
CA ILE A 251 -0.46 -132.01 -31.43
C ILE A 251 -1.08 -133.02 -30.46
N GLN A 252 -1.95 -132.59 -29.53
CA GLN A 252 -2.61 -133.49 -28.59
C GLN A 252 -3.58 -134.46 -29.28
N GLU A 253 -4.28 -134.03 -30.33
CA GLU A 253 -5.13 -134.91 -31.13
C GLU A 253 -4.28 -135.96 -31.86
N ILE A 254 -3.11 -135.57 -32.40
CA ILE A 254 -2.15 -136.50 -32.99
C ILE A 254 -1.60 -137.47 -31.92
N GLU A 255 -1.20 -136.99 -30.74
CA GLU A 255 -0.72 -137.83 -29.63
C GLU A 255 -1.80 -138.76 -29.07
N GLY A 256 -3.03 -138.28 -28.91
CA GLY A 256 -4.18 -139.05 -28.45
C GLY A 256 -4.60 -140.13 -29.45
N ASN A 257 -4.51 -139.83 -30.76
CA ASN A 257 -4.71 -140.82 -31.82
C ASN A 257 -3.59 -141.87 -31.85
N LEU A 258 -2.34 -141.48 -31.52
CA LEU A 258 -1.20 -142.40 -31.41
C LEU A 258 -1.30 -143.35 -30.21
N GLN A 259 -1.89 -142.92 -29.09
CA GLN A 259 -1.99 -143.74 -27.86
C GLN A 259 -3.16 -144.73 -27.86
N ASN A 260 -4.24 -144.46 -28.60
CA ASN A 260 -5.50 -145.22 -28.46
C ASN A 260 -5.75 -146.34 -29.47
N ASN A 261 -4.98 -146.51 -30.56
CA ASN A 261 -5.12 -147.71 -31.41
C ASN A 261 -3.91 -148.06 -32.28
N ARG A 262 -3.68 -149.37 -32.45
CA ARG A 262 -2.61 -150.00 -33.22
C ARG A 262 -2.69 -149.69 -34.73
N LYS A 263 -1.50 -149.45 -35.30
CA LYS A 263 -1.15 -149.12 -36.70
C LYS A 263 -1.21 -147.62 -36.99
N LEU A 264 -0.04 -146.99 -36.88
CA LEU A 264 0.22 -145.62 -37.30
C LEU A 264 -0.28 -145.41 -38.73
N ASP A 265 -1.02 -144.33 -38.94
CA ASP A 265 -0.94 -143.64 -40.21
C ASP A 265 0.12 -142.55 -40.08
N ASP A 266 1.39 -142.93 -40.32
CA ASP A 266 2.52 -142.00 -40.41
C ASP A 266 2.24 -140.84 -41.35
N SER A 267 1.26 -140.98 -42.26
CA SER A 267 0.78 -139.91 -43.14
C SER A 267 0.29 -138.69 -42.36
N SER A 268 -0.44 -138.82 -41.26
CA SER A 268 -1.01 -137.65 -40.56
C SER A 268 0.07 -136.81 -39.86
N LEU A 269 1.05 -137.48 -39.25
CA LEU A 269 2.20 -136.82 -38.63
C LEU A 269 3.15 -136.26 -39.69
N ALA A 270 3.38 -136.99 -40.78
CA ALA A 270 4.17 -136.51 -41.92
C ALA A 270 3.51 -135.30 -42.58
N ASP A 271 2.20 -135.29 -42.79
CA ASP A 271 1.44 -134.17 -43.35
C ASP A 271 1.50 -132.95 -42.43
N PHE A 272 1.40 -133.13 -41.11
CA PHE A 272 1.60 -132.04 -40.15
C PHE A 272 3.03 -131.48 -40.25
N ILE A 273 4.06 -132.34 -40.24
CA ILE A 273 5.47 -131.93 -40.35
C ILE A 273 5.76 -131.23 -41.68
N LEU A 274 5.17 -131.71 -42.78
CA LEU A 274 5.29 -131.11 -44.11
C LEU A 274 4.52 -129.79 -44.23
N SER A 275 3.44 -129.60 -43.46
CA SER A 275 2.68 -128.34 -43.41
C SER A 275 3.34 -127.25 -42.55
N LEU A 276 4.26 -127.61 -41.64
CA LEU A 276 4.92 -126.65 -40.74
C LEU A 276 5.64 -125.51 -41.47
N PRO A 277 6.46 -125.76 -42.52
CA PRO A 277 7.10 -124.68 -43.27
C PRO A 277 6.10 -123.70 -43.90
N GLU A 278 4.94 -124.19 -44.37
CA GLU A 278 3.89 -123.33 -44.94
C GLU A 278 3.18 -122.52 -43.85
N LYS A 279 2.87 -123.13 -42.70
CA LYS A 279 2.32 -122.44 -41.52
C LYS A 279 3.29 -121.36 -41.02
N ILE A 280 4.59 -121.64 -40.96
CA ILE A 280 5.62 -120.64 -40.60
C ILE A 280 5.62 -119.47 -41.59
N ARG A 281 5.65 -119.74 -42.90
CA ARG A 281 5.60 -118.69 -43.92
C ARG A 281 4.33 -117.85 -43.84
N PHE A 282 3.19 -118.48 -43.57
CA PHE A 282 1.92 -117.77 -43.38
C PHE A 282 2.00 -116.79 -42.20
N TYR A 283 2.45 -117.25 -41.03
CA TYR A 283 2.57 -116.41 -39.83
C TYR A 283 3.64 -115.32 -39.98
N GLU A 284 4.76 -115.60 -40.67
CA GLU A 284 5.75 -114.58 -41.00
C GLU A 284 5.18 -113.49 -41.90
N SER A 285 4.39 -113.85 -42.91
CA SER A 285 3.70 -112.91 -43.79
C SER A 285 2.69 -112.04 -43.03
N GLU A 286 1.94 -112.64 -42.11
CA GLU A 286 0.98 -111.93 -41.27
C GLU A 286 1.66 -110.94 -40.32
N ASN A 287 2.76 -111.36 -39.69
CA ASN A 287 3.57 -110.49 -38.83
C ASN A 287 4.18 -109.31 -39.60
N GLN A 288 4.65 -109.53 -40.83
CA GLN A 288 5.12 -108.44 -41.69
C GLN A 288 4.02 -107.43 -42.02
N LYS A 289 2.80 -107.90 -42.32
CA LYS A 289 1.64 -107.01 -42.55
C LYS A 289 1.30 -106.17 -41.32
N LEU A 290 1.30 -106.78 -40.13
CA LEU A 290 1.07 -106.07 -38.87
C LEU A 290 2.15 -105.02 -38.60
N MET A 291 3.42 -105.35 -38.84
CA MET A 291 4.54 -104.42 -38.71
C MET A 291 4.38 -103.20 -39.64
N GLN A 292 4.00 -103.42 -40.90
CA GLN A 292 3.75 -102.33 -41.86
C GLN A 292 2.60 -101.43 -41.43
N GLN A 293 1.50 -102.01 -40.95
CA GLN A 293 0.36 -101.25 -40.43
C GLN A 293 0.77 -100.41 -39.21
N SER A 294 1.51 -101.00 -38.26
CA SER A 294 1.99 -100.29 -37.07
C SER A 294 2.89 -99.09 -37.44
N ALA A 295 3.76 -99.25 -38.45
CA ALA A 295 4.62 -98.18 -38.95
C ALA A 295 3.81 -97.06 -39.61
N LYS A 296 2.75 -97.41 -40.37
CA LYS A 296 1.82 -96.44 -40.97
C LYS A 296 1.09 -95.63 -39.90
N TYR A 297 0.59 -96.28 -38.85
CA TYR A 297 -0.07 -95.58 -37.73
C TYR A 297 0.90 -94.68 -36.97
N ARG A 298 2.12 -95.12 -36.67
CA ARG A 298 3.16 -94.27 -36.04
C ARG A 298 3.45 -93.02 -36.88
N ARG A 299 3.56 -93.16 -38.20
CA ARG A 299 3.77 -92.01 -39.12
C ARG A 299 2.57 -91.06 -39.13
N ASN A 300 1.35 -91.58 -39.17
CA ASN A 300 0.14 -90.75 -39.15
C ASN A 300 -0.01 -89.99 -37.83
N PHE A 301 0.30 -90.63 -36.70
CA PHE A 301 0.28 -90.00 -35.39
C PHE A 301 1.35 -88.90 -35.26
N ALA A 302 2.56 -89.13 -35.77
CA ALA A 302 3.61 -88.12 -35.79
C ALA A 302 3.22 -86.89 -36.63
N LYS A 303 2.53 -87.09 -37.77
CA LYS A 303 1.99 -86.00 -38.60
C LYS A 303 0.94 -85.18 -37.86
N LEU A 304 0.03 -85.83 -37.11
CA LEU A 304 -0.97 -85.14 -36.28
C LEU A 304 -0.34 -84.35 -35.14
N LYS A 305 0.69 -84.91 -34.47
CA LYS A 305 1.42 -84.22 -33.39
C LYS A 305 2.28 -83.05 -33.89
N GLY A 306 2.62 -83.03 -35.18
CA GLY A 306 3.37 -81.97 -35.85
C GLY A 306 2.53 -80.75 -36.26
N VAL A 307 1.21 -80.80 -36.12
CA VAL A 307 0.33 -79.64 -36.36
C VAL A 307 0.41 -78.71 -35.14
N LYS A 308 1.47 -77.89 -35.11
CA LYS A 308 1.51 -76.70 -34.25
C LYS A 308 0.42 -75.74 -34.74
N VAL A 309 -0.51 -75.43 -33.86
CA VAL A 309 -1.36 -74.25 -33.97
C VAL A 309 -0.42 -73.05 -34.18
N ASN A 310 -0.62 -72.31 -35.28
CA ASN A 310 0.05 -71.04 -35.54
C ASN A 310 -0.26 -70.09 -34.38
N ASP A 311 0.63 -70.05 -33.40
CA ASP A 311 0.59 -69.11 -32.29
C ASP A 311 1.44 -67.89 -32.68
N GLU A 312 1.02 -67.20 -33.75
CA GLU A 312 1.50 -65.86 -34.10
C GLU A 312 0.62 -64.80 -33.44
N SER A 313 0.46 -64.84 -32.11
CA SER A 313 0.08 -63.66 -31.33
C SER A 313 0.06 -63.97 -29.84
N LYS A 314 1.19 -63.76 -29.15
CA LYS A 314 1.36 -63.37 -27.73
C LYS A 314 2.61 -64.01 -27.14
N LYS A 315 3.79 -63.45 -27.44
CA LYS A 315 4.84 -63.40 -26.43
C LYS A 315 4.34 -62.45 -25.34
N GLY A 316 3.72 -63.02 -24.31
CA GLY A 316 3.50 -62.30 -23.06
C GLY A 316 4.82 -61.74 -22.53
N PRO A 317 4.81 -60.60 -21.85
CA PRO A 317 6.02 -59.97 -21.34
C PRO A 317 6.82 -60.95 -20.47
N SER A 318 8.12 -61.07 -20.74
CA SER A 318 9.07 -61.93 -20.01
C SER A 318 8.91 -61.74 -18.49
N PRO A 319 9.03 -62.80 -17.65
CA PRO A 319 8.95 -62.70 -16.19
C PRO A 319 9.81 -61.58 -15.56
N GLU A 320 10.97 -61.28 -16.16
CA GLU A 320 11.83 -60.17 -15.73
C GLU A 320 11.23 -58.78 -16.05
N SER A 321 10.57 -58.64 -17.19
CA SER A 321 9.89 -57.39 -17.55
C SER A 321 8.67 -57.13 -16.66
N LEU A 322 7.96 -58.19 -16.25
CA LEU A 322 6.88 -58.11 -15.26
C LEU A 322 7.42 -57.74 -13.87
N LYS A 323 8.55 -58.30 -13.46
CA LYS A 323 9.22 -57.96 -12.19
C LYS A 323 9.67 -56.50 -12.14
N ASN A 324 10.25 -56.00 -13.24
CA ASN A 324 10.67 -54.61 -13.36
C ASN A 324 9.47 -53.65 -13.39
N ALA A 325 8.40 -54.00 -14.09
CA ALA A 325 7.15 -53.23 -14.09
C ALA A 325 6.51 -53.19 -12.69
N ALA A 326 6.51 -54.31 -11.96
CA ALA A 326 6.02 -54.39 -10.60
C ALA A 326 6.84 -53.51 -9.63
N GLN A 327 8.17 -53.53 -9.73
CA GLN A 327 9.03 -52.65 -8.91
C GLN A 327 8.80 -51.17 -9.22
N LYS A 328 8.65 -50.81 -10.50
CA LYS A 328 8.38 -49.42 -10.91
C LYS A 328 7.01 -48.95 -10.41
N LEU A 329 6.00 -49.81 -10.48
CA LEU A 329 4.68 -49.54 -9.92
C LEU A 329 4.72 -49.38 -8.40
N MET A 330 5.47 -50.22 -7.67
CA MET A 330 5.64 -50.07 -6.22
C MET A 330 6.31 -48.74 -5.84
N ALA A 331 7.34 -48.32 -6.57
CA ALA A 331 8.00 -47.03 -6.35
C ALA A 331 7.04 -45.85 -6.56
N ILE A 332 6.29 -45.85 -7.67
CA ILE A 332 5.28 -44.83 -7.97
C ILE A 332 4.18 -44.83 -6.91
N ASN A 333 3.76 -46.00 -6.43
CA ASN A 333 2.70 -46.09 -5.42
C ASN A 333 3.18 -45.54 -4.06
N LYS A 334 4.45 -45.75 -3.70
CA LYS A 334 5.07 -45.16 -2.51
C LYS A 334 5.11 -43.63 -2.61
N GLU A 335 5.50 -43.09 -3.75
CA GLU A 335 5.54 -41.63 -3.99
C GLU A 335 4.14 -41.00 -3.91
N LYS A 336 3.14 -41.64 -4.53
CA LYS A 336 1.73 -41.21 -4.44
C LYS A 336 1.20 -41.25 -3.01
N THR A 337 1.58 -42.26 -2.23
CA THR A 337 1.17 -42.39 -0.82
C THR A 337 1.73 -41.24 0.02
N GLU A 338 2.98 -40.85 -0.18
CA GLU A 338 3.59 -39.69 0.48
C GLU A 338 2.96 -38.36 0.03
N ALA A 339 2.62 -38.22 -1.26
CA ALA A 339 1.91 -37.06 -1.77
C ALA A 339 0.51 -36.94 -1.14
N ILE A 340 -0.23 -38.04 -1.01
CA ILE A 340 -1.54 -38.08 -0.34
C ILE A 340 -1.39 -37.71 1.14
N LYS A 341 -0.34 -38.16 1.82
CA LYS A 341 -0.07 -37.80 3.23
C LYS A 341 0.18 -36.30 3.40
N LYS A 342 0.95 -35.68 2.49
CA LYS A 342 1.16 -34.22 2.45
C LYS A 342 -0.15 -33.46 2.20
N LEU A 343 -0.94 -33.90 1.22
CA LEU A 343 -2.23 -33.28 0.91
C LEU A 343 -3.21 -33.38 2.09
N LYS A 344 -3.29 -34.53 2.77
CA LYS A 344 -4.10 -34.69 3.98
C LYS A 344 -3.69 -33.70 5.08
N SER A 345 -2.39 -33.50 5.30
CA SER A 345 -1.84 -32.52 6.25
C SER A 345 -2.25 -31.08 5.93
N ILE A 346 -2.24 -30.71 4.64
CA ILE A 346 -2.67 -29.38 4.20
C ILE A 346 -4.17 -29.20 4.44
N VAL A 347 -4.98 -30.20 4.09
CA VAL A 347 -6.44 -30.17 4.28
C VAL A 347 -6.80 -30.06 5.76
N THR A 348 -6.14 -30.79 6.67
CA THR A 348 -6.39 -30.63 8.11
C THR A 348 -6.02 -29.24 8.61
N ARG A 349 -4.88 -28.67 8.20
CA ARG A 349 -4.52 -27.27 8.57
C ARG A 349 -5.53 -26.25 8.06
N GLN A 350 -6.00 -26.41 6.82
CA GLN A 350 -7.01 -25.53 6.24
C GLN A 350 -8.36 -25.70 6.96
N HIS A 351 -8.74 -26.92 7.31
CA HIS A 351 -9.94 -27.20 8.07
C HIS A 351 -9.87 -26.59 9.48
N GLU A 352 -8.75 -26.69 10.18
CA GLU A 352 -8.53 -26.04 11.48
C GLU A 352 -8.57 -24.51 11.37
N ALA A 353 -7.97 -23.93 10.33
CA ALA A 353 -8.04 -22.49 10.07
C ALA A 353 -9.48 -22.02 9.79
N LEU A 354 -10.24 -22.79 9.01
CA LEU A 354 -11.66 -22.51 8.74
C LEU A 354 -12.52 -22.68 9.99
N GLN A 355 -12.28 -23.71 10.82
CA GLN A 355 -12.95 -23.87 12.11
C GLN A 355 -12.68 -22.71 13.07
N LYS A 356 -11.48 -22.09 13.04
CA LYS A 356 -11.19 -20.87 13.80
C LYS A 356 -11.93 -19.62 13.28
N VAL A 357 -12.30 -19.61 12.00
CA VAL A 357 -13.08 -18.52 11.38
C VAL A 357 -14.58 -18.75 11.56
N ILE A 358 -15.03 -20.01 11.59
CA ILE A 358 -16.43 -20.41 11.69
C ILE A 358 -16.89 -20.54 13.16
N GLY A 359 -16.00 -20.96 14.07
CA GLY A 359 -16.26 -21.06 15.49
C GLY A 359 -16.29 -19.68 16.14
N SER A 360 -17.49 -19.14 16.31
CA SER A 360 -17.79 -17.88 17.02
C SER A 360 -16.93 -16.70 16.54
N PRO A 361 -17.43 -15.80 15.66
CA PRO A 361 -16.70 -14.58 15.36
C PRO A 361 -16.34 -13.92 16.69
N SER A 362 -15.04 -13.66 16.92
CA SER A 362 -14.61 -12.94 18.11
C SER A 362 -15.51 -11.71 18.30
N THR A 363 -15.73 -11.25 19.52
CA THR A 363 -16.51 -10.03 19.78
C THR A 363 -16.13 -8.90 18.81
N ASN A 364 -14.84 -8.78 18.49
CA ASN A 364 -14.34 -7.85 17.48
C ASN A 364 -14.80 -8.15 16.05
N THR A 365 -14.83 -9.40 15.61
CA THR A 365 -15.35 -9.79 14.28
C THR A 365 -16.87 -9.55 14.17
N ALA A 366 -17.63 -9.86 15.21
CA ALA A 366 -19.09 -9.62 15.25
C ALA A 366 -19.42 -8.11 15.27
N LEU A 367 -18.65 -7.32 16.02
CA LEU A 367 -18.74 -5.86 16.03
C LEU A 367 -18.34 -5.26 14.67
N SER A 368 -17.28 -5.79 14.03
CA SER A 368 -16.84 -5.36 12.70
C SER A 368 -17.90 -5.61 11.63
N LEU A 369 -18.55 -6.77 11.65
CA LEU A 369 -19.67 -7.09 10.75
C LEU A 369 -20.88 -6.19 11.01
N SER A 370 -21.19 -5.94 12.28
CA SER A 370 -22.28 -5.02 12.67
C SER A 370 -22.00 -3.58 12.21
N MET A 371 -20.77 -3.11 12.33
CA MET A 371 -20.35 -1.79 11.85
C MET A 371 -20.43 -1.69 10.32
N ARG A 372 -20.07 -2.76 9.60
CA ARG A 372 -20.20 -2.85 8.15
C ARG A 372 -21.66 -2.72 7.69
N ASN A 373 -22.59 -3.36 8.42
CA ASN A 373 -24.02 -3.23 8.16
C ASN A 373 -24.54 -1.81 8.42
N VAL A 374 -24.10 -1.15 9.49
CA VAL A 374 -24.45 0.25 9.77
C VAL A 374 -23.95 1.17 8.64
N PHE A 375 -22.71 1.00 8.17
CA PHE A 375 -22.19 1.78 7.04
C PHE A 375 -22.95 1.51 5.73
N HIS A 376 -23.38 0.28 5.49
CA HIS A 376 -24.19 -0.05 4.33
C HIS A 376 -25.57 0.63 4.40
N GLN A 377 -26.23 0.57 5.55
CA GLN A 377 -27.53 1.21 5.77
C GLN A 377 -27.44 2.74 5.72
N LEU A 378 -26.36 3.35 6.22
CA LEU A 378 -26.13 4.79 6.11
C LEU A 378 -26.00 5.29 4.66
N ARG A 379 -25.54 4.43 3.75
CA ARG A 379 -25.48 4.75 2.31
C ARG A 379 -26.85 4.75 1.64
N THR A 380 -27.80 3.97 2.14
CA THR A 380 -29.11 3.75 1.50
C THR A 380 -30.28 4.36 2.26
N CYS A 381 -30.09 4.88 3.47
CA CYS A 381 -31.17 5.37 4.34
C CYS A 381 -31.60 6.81 4.05
N ASN A 382 -32.84 7.13 4.43
CA ASN A 382 -33.41 8.46 4.34
C ASN A 382 -32.88 9.39 5.46
N ARG A 383 -33.05 10.71 5.30
CA ARG A 383 -32.53 11.73 6.23
C ARG A 383 -33.03 11.56 7.68
N SER A 384 -34.24 11.03 7.86
CA SER A 384 -34.87 10.76 9.16
C SER A 384 -34.21 9.60 9.93
N GLU A 385 -33.68 8.59 9.23
CA GLU A 385 -33.11 7.37 9.82
C GLU A 385 -31.61 7.50 10.12
N ARG A 386 -30.94 8.43 9.43
CA ARG A 386 -29.50 8.66 9.52
C ARG A 386 -29.04 8.96 10.95
N LYS A 387 -29.85 9.69 11.74
CA LYS A 387 -29.53 10.04 13.13
C LYS A 387 -29.52 8.80 14.05
N ALA A 388 -30.46 7.88 13.85
CA ALA A 388 -30.53 6.63 14.61
C ALA A 388 -29.40 5.67 14.25
N LEU A 389 -29.08 5.55 12.96
CA LEU A 389 -27.98 4.72 12.47
C LEU A 389 -26.60 5.24 12.91
N CYS A 390 -26.39 6.57 12.94
CA CYS A 390 -25.17 7.15 13.51
C CYS A 390 -25.05 6.83 15.01
N ALA A 391 -26.13 6.93 15.79
CA ALA A 391 -26.11 6.57 17.21
C ALA A 391 -25.82 5.08 17.44
N GLN A 392 -26.34 4.21 16.57
CA GLN A 392 -26.03 2.77 16.60
C GLN A 392 -24.55 2.50 16.25
N GLY A 393 -24.00 3.20 15.25
CA GLY A 393 -22.59 3.10 14.87
C GLY A 393 -21.64 3.57 15.98
N VAL A 394 -21.99 4.65 16.68
CA VAL A 394 -21.21 5.14 17.84
C VAL A 394 -21.16 4.09 18.96
N ARG A 395 -22.30 3.47 19.30
CA ARG A 395 -22.33 2.41 20.33
C ARG A 395 -21.49 1.19 19.95
N ILE A 396 -21.44 0.83 18.66
CA ILE A 396 -20.60 -0.27 18.17
C ILE A 396 -19.11 0.11 18.25
N LEU A 397 -18.75 1.34 17.88
CA LEU A 397 -17.39 1.87 18.01
C LEU A 397 -16.93 1.90 19.46
N ASP A 398 -17.77 2.39 20.38
CA ASP A 398 -17.47 2.43 21.81
C ASP A 398 -17.24 1.00 22.35
N ALA A 399 -18.06 0.03 21.93
CA ALA A 399 -17.88 -1.37 22.26
C ALA A 399 -16.58 -1.98 21.68
N MET A 400 -16.16 -1.57 20.47
CA MET A 400 -14.88 -1.98 19.86
C MET A 400 -13.67 -1.37 20.57
N LEU A 401 -13.82 -0.18 21.14
CA LEU A 401 -12.79 0.52 21.91
C LEU A 401 -12.75 0.08 23.38
N GLY A 402 -13.65 -0.82 23.80
CA GLY A 402 -13.74 -1.30 25.18
C GLY A 402 -14.31 -0.26 26.16
N ILE A 403 -14.93 0.80 25.65
CA ILE A 403 -15.59 1.84 26.45
C ILE A 403 -16.94 1.28 26.89
N ARG A 404 -17.08 0.93 28.17
CA ARG A 404 -18.35 0.47 28.74
C ARG A 404 -19.31 1.66 28.81
N ILE A 405 -20.43 1.56 28.10
CA ILE A 405 -21.60 2.46 28.20
C ILE A 405 -22.47 2.01 29.37
#